data_AF-A0A382NZX6-F1
#
_entry.id   AF-A0A382NZX6-F1
#
_cell.length_a   1.000
_cell.length_b   1.000
_cell.length_c   1.000
_cell.angle_alpha   90.00
_cell.angle_beta   90.00
_cell.angle_gamma   90.00
#
_symmetry.space_group_name_H-M   'P 1'
#
loop_
_entity.id
_entity.type
_entity.pdbx_description
1 polymer ?
#
loop_
_entity_poly.entity_id
_entity_poly.type
_entity_poly.pdbx_seq_one_letter_code
_entity_poly.pdbx_strand_id
1 'polypeptide(L)'
;MAINDHPSDYDQFQKHGHPGKYKRVHVINNATGSFTASTYGAGALIVGEASTTGHADLSGGGRVNLAHLTVGTQYDFALTEVACNAKAVYVLIR
;
A
#
# COMPACT_ATOMS: atom_id res chain seq x y z
N MET A 1 -2.82 -42.72 -12.17
CA MET A 1 -3.27 -41.34 -11.87
C MET A 1 -2.13 -40.67 -11.13
N ALA A 2 -1.38 -39.79 -11.79
CA ALA A 2 -0.34 -39.03 -11.10
C ALA A 2 -1.04 -37.90 -10.33
N ILE A 3 -1.03 -37.98 -9.00
CA ILE A 3 -1.44 -36.87 -8.16
C ILE A 3 -0.31 -35.85 -8.26
N ASN A 4 -0.52 -34.81 -9.08
CA ASN A 4 0.41 -33.71 -9.21
C ASN A 4 0.20 -32.82 -7.98
N ASP A 5 0.72 -33.29 -6.85
CA ASP A 5 0.58 -32.63 -5.55
C ASP A 5 1.60 -31.49 -5.46
N HIS A 6 1.18 -30.30 -5.89
CA HIS A 6 1.88 -29.05 -5.60
C HIS A 6 0.91 -28.00 -5.04
N PRO A 7 0.48 -28.07 -3.76
CA PRO A 7 -0.39 -27.05 -3.19
C PRO A 7 0.34 -26.06 -2.25
N SER A 8 1.63 -26.22 -1.96
CA SER A 8 2.31 -25.31 -1.00
C SER A 8 2.89 -24.07 -1.66
N ASP A 9 3.68 -24.24 -2.73
CA ASP A 9 4.50 -23.14 -3.23
C ASP A 9 3.69 -22.12 -4.02
N TYR A 10 2.75 -22.57 -4.84
CA TYR A 10 1.86 -21.68 -5.60
C TYR A 10 0.98 -20.82 -4.67
N ASP A 11 0.50 -21.42 -3.58
CA ASP A 11 -0.31 -20.77 -2.56
C ASP A 11 0.52 -19.77 -1.72
N GLN A 12 1.77 -20.12 -1.41
CA GLN A 12 2.74 -19.21 -0.77
C GLN A 12 3.04 -17.99 -1.66
N PHE A 13 3.27 -18.18 -2.96
CA PHE A 13 3.50 -17.08 -3.90
C PHE A 13 2.25 -16.20 -4.10
N GLN A 14 1.05 -16.78 -4.12
CA GLN A 14 -0.19 -15.99 -4.21
C GLN A 14 -0.45 -15.18 -2.93
N LYS A 15 -0.09 -15.72 -1.76
CA LYS A 15 -0.30 -15.05 -0.45
C LYS A 15 0.77 -14.00 -0.14
N HIS A 16 2.03 -14.31 -0.44
CA HIS A 16 3.19 -13.51 -0.04
C HIS A 16 3.82 -12.73 -1.21
N GLY A 17 3.39 -12.99 -2.44
CA GLY A 17 3.98 -12.38 -3.62
C GLY A 17 5.40 -12.90 -3.92
N HIS A 18 6.04 -12.27 -4.90
CA HIS A 18 7.45 -12.54 -5.19
C HIS A 18 8.34 -11.91 -4.11
N PRO A 19 9.36 -12.62 -3.62
CA PRO A 19 10.26 -12.13 -2.59
C PRO A 19 10.82 -10.73 -2.89
N GLY A 20 10.77 -9.84 -1.89
CA GLY A 20 11.40 -8.52 -1.93
C GLY A 20 10.63 -7.44 -2.70
N LYS A 21 9.44 -7.74 -3.24
CA LYS A 21 8.62 -6.78 -3.99
C LYS A 21 7.29 -6.50 -3.27
N TYR A 22 6.64 -5.39 -3.62
CA TYR A 22 5.25 -5.13 -3.24
C TYR A 22 4.33 -6.14 -3.92
N LYS A 23 3.44 -6.78 -3.16
CA LYS A 23 2.53 -7.82 -3.67
C LYS A 23 1.19 -7.28 -4.14
N ARG A 24 0.79 -6.08 -3.69
CA ARG A 24 -0.52 -5.50 -4.00
C ARG A 24 -0.50 -3.98 -3.93
N VAL A 25 -1.33 -3.35 -4.76
CA VAL A 25 -1.66 -1.93 -4.66
C VAL A 25 -3.04 -1.78 -4.04
N HIS A 26 -3.17 -0.89 -3.06
CA HIS A 26 -4.44 -0.41 -2.54
C HIS A 26 -4.66 1.03 -2.99
N VAL A 27 -5.75 1.29 -3.71
CA VAL A 27 -6.06 2.62 -4.24
C VAL A 27 -7.01 3.31 -3.26
N ILE A 28 -6.60 4.47 -2.75
CA ILE A 28 -7.43 5.32 -1.90
C ILE A 28 -7.84 6.53 -2.72
N ASN A 29 -9.14 6.70 -2.93
CA ASN A 29 -9.69 7.81 -3.66
C ASN A 29 -10.89 8.38 -2.91
N ASN A 30 -10.77 9.65 -2.52
CA ASN A 30 -11.79 10.37 -1.75
C ASN A 30 -12.32 9.54 -0.56
N ALA A 31 -11.39 8.95 0.18
CA ALA A 31 -11.65 7.98 1.23
C ALA A 31 -10.48 7.94 2.22
N THR A 32 -10.71 7.26 3.34
CA THR A 32 -9.66 6.89 4.29
C THR A 32 -9.45 5.38 4.24
N GLY A 33 -8.20 4.97 4.06
CA GLY A 33 -7.78 3.58 4.15
C GLY A 33 -6.90 3.36 5.36
N SER A 34 -7.34 2.50 6.26
CA SER A 34 -6.58 2.08 7.44
C SER A 34 -5.83 0.77 7.15
N PHE A 35 -4.54 0.74 7.49
CA PHE A 35 -3.61 -0.36 7.20
C PHE A 35 -3.27 -1.16 8.46
N THR A 36 -4.31 -1.54 9.19
CA THR A 36 -4.22 -2.30 10.44
C THR A 36 -4.70 -3.75 10.21
N ALA A 37 -4.16 -4.70 10.99
CA ALA A 37 -4.50 -6.12 10.89
C ALA A 37 -4.26 -6.78 9.51
N SER A 38 -5.29 -7.04 8.71
CA SER A 38 -5.18 -7.82 7.46
C SER A 38 -4.52 -7.08 6.29
N THR A 39 -4.35 -5.77 6.42
CA THR A 39 -3.66 -4.87 5.48
C THR A 39 -2.29 -4.42 6.00
N TYR A 40 -1.77 -5.12 7.01
CA TYR A 40 -0.42 -4.90 7.53
C TYR A 40 0.63 -5.04 6.42
N GLY A 41 1.66 -4.18 6.48
CA GLY A 41 2.72 -4.15 5.47
C GLY A 41 2.54 -3.08 4.39
N ALA A 42 1.71 -2.06 4.61
CA ALA A 42 1.75 -0.83 3.82
C ALA A 42 3.13 -0.17 3.96
N GLY A 43 3.97 -0.38 2.95
CA GLY A 43 5.40 -0.07 2.99
C GLY A 43 5.80 1.09 2.09
N ALA A 44 4.93 1.50 1.17
CA ALA A 44 5.15 2.69 0.37
C ALA A 44 3.85 3.36 -0.09
N LEU A 45 3.97 4.63 -0.44
CA LEU A 45 2.90 5.47 -0.96
C LEU A 45 3.36 6.23 -2.21
N ILE A 46 2.47 6.33 -3.19
CA ILE A 46 2.63 7.14 -4.39
C ILE A 46 1.39 8.02 -4.55
N VAL A 47 1.62 9.34 -4.70
CA VAL A 47 0.56 10.27 -5.08
C VAL A 47 0.30 10.14 -6.58
N GLY A 48 -0.92 9.79 -6.97
CA GLY A 48 -1.26 9.50 -8.37
C GLY A 48 -1.50 10.75 -9.22
N GLU A 49 -2.00 11.83 -8.62
CA GLU A 49 -2.37 13.05 -9.35
C GLU A 49 -1.92 14.32 -8.63
N ALA A 50 -1.69 15.39 -9.40
CA ALA A 50 -1.45 16.72 -8.85
C ALA A 50 -2.65 17.23 -8.06
N SER A 51 -2.38 18.10 -7.07
CA SER A 51 -3.40 18.65 -6.16
C SER A 51 -4.12 17.59 -5.32
N THR A 52 -3.52 16.41 -5.12
CA THR A 52 -3.99 15.45 -4.12
C THR A 52 -3.88 16.08 -2.74
N THR A 53 -4.96 16.00 -1.95
CA THR A 53 -5.01 16.55 -0.60
C THR A 53 -5.39 15.48 0.40
N GLY A 54 -4.89 15.61 1.63
CA GLY A 54 -5.09 14.64 2.68
C GLY A 54 -3.80 14.39 3.45
N HIS A 55 -3.71 13.24 4.10
CA HIS A 55 -2.58 12.90 4.95
C HIS A 55 -2.29 11.40 4.98
N ALA A 56 -1.07 11.07 5.38
CA ALA A 56 -0.63 9.72 5.70
C ALA A 56 -0.07 9.70 7.13
N ASP A 57 -0.60 8.81 7.96
CA ASP A 57 -0.14 8.61 9.34
C ASP A 57 0.81 7.40 9.40
N LEU A 58 1.92 7.58 10.12
CA LEU A 58 3.02 6.61 10.21
C LEU A 58 2.89 5.73 11.45
N SER A 59 3.35 4.47 11.36
CA SER A 59 3.27 3.49 12.44
C SER A 59 4.11 3.82 13.67
N GLY A 60 5.16 4.63 13.51
CA GLY A 60 5.95 5.18 14.62
C GLY A 60 5.39 6.49 15.19
N GLY A 61 4.24 6.94 14.69
CA GLY A 61 3.71 8.29 14.92
C GLY A 61 4.24 9.31 13.91
N GLY A 62 3.51 10.42 13.79
CA GLY A 62 3.79 11.46 12.81
C GLY A 62 2.87 11.39 11.59
N ARG A 63 2.66 12.56 10.98
CA ARG A 63 1.75 12.77 9.86
C ARG A 63 2.46 13.47 8.71
N VAL A 64 2.30 12.92 7.51
CA VAL A 64 2.77 13.53 6.25
C VAL A 64 1.59 14.12 5.49
N ASN A 65 1.69 15.37 5.06
CA ASN A 65 0.69 15.99 4.20
C ASN A 65 0.92 15.54 2.74
N LEU A 66 -0.11 14.97 2.12
CA LEU A 66 -0.04 14.47 0.74
C LEU A 66 0.21 15.59 -0.29
N ALA A 67 -0.20 16.82 0.00
CA ALA A 67 -0.02 17.97 -0.88
C ALA A 67 1.46 18.39 -1.05
N HIS A 68 2.35 17.92 -0.17
CA HIS A 68 3.78 18.22 -0.22
C HIS A 68 4.58 17.15 -0.98
N LEU A 69 3.95 16.04 -1.35
CA LEU A 69 4.59 14.94 -2.03
C LEU A 69 4.58 15.16 -3.55
N THR A 70 5.64 14.70 -4.21
CA THR A 70 5.74 14.78 -5.66
C THR A 70 4.93 13.65 -6.31
N VAL A 71 4.12 14.02 -7.29
CA VAL A 71 3.30 13.07 -8.07
C VAL A 71 4.19 12.02 -8.73
N GLY A 72 3.78 10.75 -8.68
CA GLY A 72 4.50 9.63 -9.29
C GLY A 72 5.79 9.21 -8.56
N THR A 73 6.15 9.87 -7.46
CA THR A 73 7.29 9.48 -6.63
C THR A 73 6.87 8.45 -5.59
N GLN A 74 7.64 7.37 -5.46
CA GLN A 74 7.47 6.40 -4.38
C GLN A 74 8.15 6.90 -3.12
N TYR A 75 7.39 6.93 -2.03
CA TYR A 75 7.90 7.21 -0.70
C TYR A 75 7.74 5.96 0.16
N ASP A 76 8.86 5.42 0.64
CA ASP A 76 8.87 4.25 1.52
C ASP A 76 8.56 4.68 2.96
N PHE A 77 7.36 4.34 3.41
CA PHE A 77 6.83 4.70 4.73
C PHE A 77 6.16 3.49 5.36
N ALA A 78 6.35 3.32 6.67
CA ALA A 78 5.53 2.41 7.46
C ALA A 78 4.21 3.11 7.78
N LEU A 79 3.16 2.79 7.02
CA LEU A 79 1.88 3.50 7.07
C LEU A 79 0.88 2.77 7.98
N THR A 80 0.13 3.53 8.77
CA THR A 80 -1.01 3.03 9.56
C THR A 80 -2.34 3.46 8.97
N GLU A 81 -2.38 4.65 8.37
CA GLU A 81 -3.57 5.18 7.73
C GLU A 81 -3.16 6.14 6.60
N VAL A 82 -4.00 6.20 5.56
CA VAL A 82 -3.92 7.24 4.55
C VAL A 82 -5.34 7.75 4.32
N ALA A 83 -5.55 9.05 4.53
CA ALA A 83 -6.78 9.74 4.18
C ALA A 83 -6.55 10.62 2.96
N CYS A 84 -7.35 10.42 1.93
CA CYS A 84 -7.31 11.18 0.71
C CYS A 84 -8.66 11.90 0.54
N ASN A 85 -8.64 13.22 0.43
CA ASN A 85 -9.84 14.04 0.29
C ASN A 85 -10.14 14.37 -1.19
N ALA A 86 -9.20 14.08 -2.09
CA ALA A 86 -9.36 14.27 -3.53
C ALA A 86 -8.31 13.45 -4.29
N LYS A 87 -8.71 12.86 -5.42
CA LYS A 87 -7.84 12.07 -6.34
C LYS A 87 -7.41 10.72 -5.79
N ALA A 88 -6.62 10.00 -6.58
CA ALA A 88 -6.11 8.68 -6.22
C ALA A 88 -4.71 8.74 -5.57
N VAL A 89 -4.56 7.97 -4.49
CA VAL A 89 -3.29 7.62 -3.86
C VAL A 89 -3.11 6.12 -3.95
N TYR A 90 -1.92 5.69 -4.33
CA TYR A 90 -1.56 4.28 -4.42
C TYR A 90 -0.72 3.89 -3.22
N VAL A 91 -1.20 2.94 -2.43
CA VAL A 91 -0.46 2.38 -1.30
C VAL A 91 0.03 0.98 -1.66
N LEU A 92 1.32 0.76 -1.53
CA LEU A 92 1.97 -0.50 -1.89
C LEU A 92 2.11 -1.39 -0.65
N ILE A 93 1.54 -2.59 -0.73
CA ILE A 93 1.54 -3.58 0.35
C ILE A 93 2.62 -4.61 0.10
N ARG A 94 3.40 -4.93 1.12
CA ARG A 94 4.40 -6.00 1.15
C ARG A 94 3.80 -7.33 1.57
#